data_AF-A0A535JVP8-F1
#
_entry.id   AF-A0A535JVP8-F1
#
_cell.length_a   1.000
_cell.length_b   1.000
_cell.length_c   1.000
_cell.angle_alpha   90.00
_cell.angle_beta   90.00
_cell.angle_gamma   90.00
#
_symmetry.space_group_name_H-M   'P 1'
#
loop_
_entity.id
_entity.type
_entity.pdbx_description
1 polymer ?
#
loop_
_entity_poly.entity_id
_entity_poly.type
_entity_poly.pdbx_seq_one_letter_code
_entity_poly.pdbx_strand_id
1 'polypeptide(L)'
;MSDLLAALGNFDTQLYLAIAEQRTPVTSVIAVALTYLNWNGFFWWILAFLLLRSRGLNRRGFAATGTVVLAMLDAWWFTEILKLIVRRPRPFDALANVPGVLPAPETVIAHPSSFSFPSGDASLAMGAAVAFAYVSPRYRVPVLLLGISAALARVVVGVHYPFDVLGGITVGIVSGLLAPRAIALLRRRLRWRAFVIPHTHWDREWYERFEGYRARLVPMVSRLLDLLERDPDFRSFTFDGQTIAIQDHLEKRPEDRPRVEALVRAERLFIGPWHVLADLLLVSGESIIRNLQEGLRTAGELGRASRVAYVADPFGHPAQLPQVLRAFGYDTYVFARGMGDEGESVGSEFWWEGPSGDRVRAAHLVDHYSNALPLVGPADEDPASLRRRVAAKTARILDRLTRYANGDSLLLMVGDDHVDAYARLPEAVRVMREVLPNVDARIASLEEYATAMPPLQHVVRGE
;
A
#
# COMPACT_ATOMS: atom_id res chain seq x y z
N MET A 1 -17.52 -18.58 -40.35
CA MET A 1 -16.58 -17.64 -39.67
C MET A 1 -16.36 -16.37 -40.51
N SER A 2 -16.20 -16.50 -41.84
CA SER A 2 -16.17 -15.35 -42.78
C SER A 2 -17.38 -14.44 -42.67
N ASP A 3 -18.59 -15.01 -42.62
CA ASP A 3 -19.84 -14.23 -42.70
C ASP A 3 -20.09 -13.44 -41.41
N LEU A 4 -19.70 -13.99 -40.26
CA LEU A 4 -19.74 -13.30 -38.98
C LEU A 4 -18.77 -12.12 -38.93
N LEU A 5 -17.54 -12.31 -39.41
CA LEU A 5 -16.54 -11.24 -39.48
C LEU A 5 -16.97 -10.12 -40.43
N ALA A 6 -17.58 -10.47 -41.56
CA ALA A 6 -18.16 -9.49 -42.50
C ALA A 6 -19.34 -8.74 -41.86
N ALA A 7 -20.24 -9.43 -41.17
CA ALA A 7 -21.36 -8.82 -40.46
C ALA A 7 -20.89 -7.86 -39.35
N LEU A 8 -19.88 -8.26 -38.56
CA LEU A 8 -19.27 -7.41 -37.54
C LEU A 8 -18.58 -6.18 -38.14
N GLY A 9 -17.85 -6.35 -39.26
CA GLY A 9 -17.23 -5.25 -39.97
C GLY A 9 -18.26 -4.24 -40.51
N ASN A 10 -19.36 -4.73 -41.08
CA ASN A 10 -20.45 -3.88 -41.57
C ASN A 10 -21.13 -3.12 -40.42
N PHE A 11 -21.40 -3.80 -39.30
CA PHE A 11 -21.96 -3.17 -38.10
C PHE A 11 -21.06 -2.06 -37.54
N ASP A 12 -19.75 -2.30 -37.45
CA ASP A 12 -18.78 -1.31 -36.97
C ASP A 12 -18.68 -0.08 -37.89
N THR A 13 -18.79 -0.29 -39.21
CA THR A 13 -18.89 0.80 -40.19
C THR A 13 -20.18 1.60 -40.04
N GLN A 14 -21.34 0.94 -39.87
CA GLN A 14 -22.61 1.63 -39.64
C GLN A 14 -22.58 2.45 -38.35
N LEU A 15 -22.00 1.91 -37.28
CA LEU A 15 -21.84 2.62 -36.01
C LEU A 15 -20.93 3.85 -36.16
N TYR A 16 -19.82 3.71 -36.88
CA TYR A 16 -18.94 4.84 -37.21
C TYR A 16 -19.69 5.96 -37.95
N LEU A 17 -20.44 5.60 -39.01
CA LEU A 17 -21.20 6.58 -39.81
C LEU A 17 -22.26 7.30 -38.96
N ALA A 18 -22.99 6.57 -38.12
CA ALA A 18 -23.99 7.15 -37.21
C ALA A 18 -23.36 8.14 -36.21
N ILE A 19 -22.19 7.82 -35.66
CA ILE A 19 -21.46 8.74 -34.75
C ILE A 19 -20.97 9.97 -35.51
N ALA A 20 -20.48 9.80 -36.74
CA ALA A 20 -19.98 10.89 -37.55
C ALA A 20 -21.10 11.84 -38.02
N GLU A 21 -22.30 11.32 -38.31
CA GLU A 21 -23.47 12.12 -38.67
C GLU A 21 -23.96 13.01 -37.51
N GLN A 22 -23.82 12.54 -36.26
CA GLN A 22 -24.20 13.31 -35.06
C GLN A 22 -23.14 14.32 -34.61
N ARG A 23 -22.04 14.49 -35.36
CA ARG A 23 -20.93 15.38 -35.00
C ARG A 23 -21.38 16.85 -35.04
N THR A 24 -21.24 17.54 -33.90
CA THR A 24 -21.46 18.99 -33.77
C THR A 24 -20.13 19.76 -33.67
N PRO A 25 -20.11 21.09 -33.94
CA PRO A 25 -18.89 21.90 -33.74
C PRO A 25 -18.30 21.78 -32.34
N VAL A 26 -19.15 21.72 -31.30
CA VAL A 26 -18.73 21.56 -29.91
C VAL A 26 -18.02 20.22 -29.70
N THR A 27 -18.65 19.12 -30.12
CA THR A 27 -18.05 17.78 -30.00
C THR A 27 -16.75 17.65 -30.79
N SER A 28 -16.65 18.30 -31.95
CA SER A 28 -15.43 18.33 -32.76
C SER A 28 -14.29 19.05 -32.03
N VAL A 29 -14.54 20.24 -31.50
CA VAL A 29 -13.52 21.01 -30.75
C VAL A 29 -13.02 20.22 -29.55
N ILE A 30 -13.93 19.61 -28.78
CA ILE A 30 -13.57 18.79 -27.62
C ILE A 30 -12.74 17.58 -28.05
N ALA A 31 -13.16 16.85 -29.10
CA ALA A 31 -12.45 15.66 -29.55
C ALA A 31 -11.06 15.98 -30.15
N VAL A 32 -10.94 17.09 -30.86
CA VAL A 32 -9.66 17.61 -31.36
C VAL A 32 -8.74 17.98 -30.19
N ALA A 33 -9.25 18.72 -29.20
CA ALA A 33 -8.49 19.07 -28.01
C ALA A 33 -8.00 17.83 -27.25
N LEU A 34 -8.89 16.86 -26.98
CA LEU A 34 -8.53 15.60 -26.33
C LEU A 34 -7.51 14.80 -27.13
N THR A 35 -7.62 14.79 -28.46
CA THR A 35 -6.65 14.13 -29.34
C THR A 35 -5.26 14.76 -29.21
N TYR A 36 -5.16 16.08 -29.27
CA TYR A 36 -3.87 16.77 -29.18
C TYR A 36 -3.28 16.74 -27.78
N LEU A 37 -4.12 16.82 -26.73
CA LEU A 37 -3.66 16.64 -25.35
C LEU A 37 -3.13 15.21 -25.13
N ASN A 38 -3.76 14.20 -25.74
CA ASN A 38 -3.30 12.81 -25.69
C ASN A 38 -2.16 12.49 -26.68
N TRP A 39 -1.70 13.46 -27.49
CA TRP A 39 -0.70 13.23 -28.50
C TRP A 39 0.59 12.70 -27.87
N ASN A 40 1.04 11.50 -28.28
CA ASN A 40 2.16 10.78 -27.66
C ASN A 40 2.05 10.64 -26.13
N GLY A 41 0.84 10.70 -25.60
CA GLY A 41 0.55 10.69 -24.17
C GLY A 41 0.98 11.94 -23.40
N PHE A 42 1.03 13.12 -24.03
CA PHE A 42 1.54 14.35 -23.40
C PHE A 42 1.01 14.62 -21.99
N PHE A 43 -0.32 14.63 -21.77
CA PHE A 43 -0.85 14.86 -20.42
C PHE A 43 -0.57 13.68 -19.46
N TRP A 44 -0.41 12.45 -19.95
CA TRP A 44 -0.03 11.30 -19.12
C TRP A 44 1.40 11.43 -18.61
N TRP A 45 2.32 11.98 -19.42
CA TRP A 45 3.67 12.33 -18.97
C TRP A 45 3.64 13.39 -17.88
N ILE A 46 2.79 14.42 -18.02
CA ILE A 46 2.58 15.42 -16.98
C ILE A 46 2.05 14.77 -15.70
N LEU A 47 1.01 13.93 -15.79
CA LEU A 47 0.43 13.23 -14.64
C LEU A 47 1.46 12.30 -13.97
N ALA A 48 2.27 11.59 -14.74
CA ALA A 48 3.34 10.72 -14.24
C ALA A 48 4.44 11.52 -13.52
N PHE A 49 4.78 12.71 -14.02
CA PHE A 49 5.72 13.63 -13.37
C PHE A 49 5.13 14.21 -12.08
N LEU A 50 3.87 14.66 -12.09
CA LEU A 50 3.18 15.15 -10.90
C LEU A 50 3.05 14.03 -9.84
N LEU A 51 2.82 12.79 -10.27
CA LEU A 51 2.81 11.62 -9.39
C LEU A 51 4.18 11.41 -8.74
N LEU A 52 5.27 11.49 -9.49
CA LEU A 52 6.63 11.38 -8.94
C LEU A 52 6.91 12.48 -7.91
N ARG A 53 6.54 13.73 -8.24
CA ARG A 53 6.73 14.87 -7.34
C ARG A 53 5.91 14.76 -6.07
N SER A 54 4.66 14.32 -6.16
CA SER A 54 3.75 14.16 -5.02
C SER A 54 4.10 12.99 -4.10
N ARG A 55 4.77 11.94 -4.60
CA ARG A 55 5.19 10.76 -3.81
C ARG A 55 6.65 10.81 -3.35
N GLY A 56 7.40 11.81 -3.81
CA GLY A 56 8.81 12.00 -3.49
C GLY A 56 9.77 11.30 -4.45
N LEU A 57 11.01 11.79 -4.50
CA LEU A 57 12.12 11.19 -5.27
C LEU A 57 12.73 10.00 -4.53
N ASN A 58 11.89 9.04 -4.16
CA ASN A 58 12.23 7.83 -3.42
C ASN A 58 11.71 6.59 -4.17
N ARG A 59 12.01 5.39 -3.63
CA ARG A 59 11.64 4.11 -4.26
C ARG A 59 10.14 4.00 -4.54
N ARG A 60 9.30 4.55 -3.66
CA ARG A 60 7.84 4.54 -3.80
C ARG A 60 7.36 5.45 -4.92
N GLY A 61 7.89 6.68 -5.01
CA GLY A 61 7.58 7.57 -6.12
C GLY A 61 8.01 6.99 -7.47
N PHE A 62 9.23 6.47 -7.57
CA PHE A 62 9.70 5.82 -8.79
C PHE A 62 8.89 4.57 -9.15
N ALA A 63 8.48 3.75 -8.18
CA ALA A 63 7.65 2.58 -8.44
C ALA A 63 6.24 2.96 -8.93
N ALA A 64 5.61 3.96 -8.30
CA ALA A 64 4.27 4.42 -8.69
C ALA A 64 4.29 5.04 -10.10
N THR A 65 5.24 5.94 -10.38
CA THR A 65 5.41 6.56 -11.70
C THR A 65 5.83 5.52 -12.75
N GLY A 66 6.76 4.64 -12.41
CA GLY A 66 7.19 3.54 -13.27
C GLY A 66 6.05 2.59 -13.64
N THR A 67 5.07 2.38 -12.75
CA THR A 67 3.86 1.60 -13.04
C THR A 67 3.03 2.24 -14.16
N VAL A 68 2.82 3.56 -14.10
CA VAL A 68 2.04 4.30 -15.11
C VAL A 68 2.78 4.33 -16.45
N VAL A 69 4.09 4.64 -16.41
CA VAL A 69 4.93 4.72 -17.62
C VAL A 69 5.04 3.34 -18.29
N LEU A 70 5.26 2.27 -17.51
CA LEU A 70 5.34 0.92 -18.04
C LEU A 70 4.03 0.51 -18.71
N ALA A 71 2.88 0.73 -18.07
CA ALA A 71 1.58 0.40 -18.64
C ALA A 71 1.30 1.15 -19.95
N MET A 72 1.62 2.45 -19.98
CA MET A 72 1.46 3.29 -21.15
C MET A 72 2.31 2.80 -22.33
N LEU A 73 3.60 2.54 -22.10
CA LEU A 73 4.53 2.13 -23.16
C LEU A 73 4.25 0.71 -23.63
N ASP A 74 3.95 -0.21 -22.71
CA ASP A 74 3.58 -1.61 -23.02
C ASP A 74 2.31 -1.68 -23.87
N ALA A 75 1.26 -0.93 -23.49
CA ALA A 75 0.00 -0.90 -24.24
C ALA A 75 0.19 -0.37 -25.67
N TRP A 76 0.97 0.70 -25.82
CA TRP A 76 1.26 1.27 -27.13
C TRP A 76 2.09 0.32 -27.98
N TRP A 77 3.19 -0.21 -27.44
CA TRP A 77 4.08 -1.13 -28.14
C TRP A 77 3.35 -2.39 -28.61
N PHE A 78 2.55 -2.99 -27.74
CA PHE A 78 1.76 -4.18 -28.07
C PHE A 78 0.75 -3.89 -29.18
N THR A 79 0.11 -2.72 -29.15
CA THR A 79 -0.82 -2.28 -30.19
C THR A 79 -0.14 -2.10 -31.55
N GLU A 80 1.05 -1.51 -31.58
CA GLU A 80 1.80 -1.35 -32.84
C GLU A 80 2.20 -2.70 -33.45
N ILE A 81 2.53 -3.71 -32.62
CA ILE A 81 2.73 -5.09 -33.11
C ILE A 81 1.44 -5.66 -33.69
N LEU A 82 0.30 -5.53 -32.99
CA LEU A 82 -0.98 -6.05 -33.46
C LEU A 82 -1.41 -5.42 -34.80
N LYS A 83 -1.13 -4.13 -35.00
CA LYS A 83 -1.40 -3.43 -36.27
C LYS A 83 -0.67 -4.07 -37.46
N LEU A 84 0.56 -4.56 -37.27
CA LEU A 84 1.33 -5.22 -38.33
C LEU A 84 0.75 -6.59 -38.71
N ILE A 85 -0.04 -7.20 -37.81
CA ILE A 85 -0.70 -8.49 -38.01
C ILE A 85 -2.07 -8.29 -38.67
N VAL A 86 -2.91 -7.42 -38.12
CA VAL A 86 -4.31 -7.26 -38.54
C VAL A 86 -4.46 -6.40 -39.80
N ARG A 87 -3.62 -5.35 -39.92
CA ARG A 87 -3.55 -4.47 -41.10
C ARG A 87 -4.90 -3.89 -41.56
N ARG A 88 -5.81 -3.60 -40.61
CA ARG A 88 -7.12 -3.03 -40.93
C ARG A 88 -6.96 -1.61 -41.52
N PRO A 89 -7.56 -1.31 -42.69
CA PRO A 89 -7.56 0.06 -43.24
C PRO A 89 -8.39 1.01 -42.37
N ARG A 90 -8.06 2.30 -42.40
CA ARG A 90 -8.79 3.34 -41.64
C ARG A 90 -10.12 3.70 -42.31
N PRO A 91 -11.08 4.28 -41.57
CA PRO A 91 -12.37 4.70 -42.13
C PRO A 91 -12.23 5.57 -43.38
N PHE A 92 -11.37 6.59 -43.32
CA PHE A 92 -11.18 7.52 -44.43
C PHE A 92 -10.53 6.88 -45.67
N ASP A 93 -9.67 5.85 -45.51
CA ASP A 93 -9.07 5.15 -46.65
C ASP A 93 -10.06 4.14 -47.26
N ALA A 94 -10.77 3.42 -46.42
CA ALA A 94 -11.69 2.36 -46.84
C ALA A 94 -12.98 2.90 -47.48
N LEU A 95 -13.45 4.08 -47.05
CA LEU A 95 -14.71 4.68 -47.50
C LEU A 95 -14.54 5.77 -48.57
N ALA A 96 -13.30 6.14 -48.94
CA ALA A 96 -13.04 7.19 -49.92
C ALA A 96 -13.60 6.89 -51.33
N ASN A 97 -13.73 5.62 -51.71
CA ASN A 97 -14.02 5.21 -53.10
C ASN A 97 -15.10 4.12 -53.23
N VAL A 98 -16.01 3.97 -52.25
CA VAL A 98 -17.04 2.92 -52.29
C VAL A 98 -18.28 3.44 -53.05
N PRO A 99 -18.66 2.84 -54.21
CA PRO A 99 -19.83 3.27 -54.96
C PRO A 99 -21.11 3.04 -54.14
N GLY A 100 -21.94 4.06 -53.99
CA GLY A 100 -23.24 3.96 -53.30
C GLY A 100 -23.21 4.14 -51.79
N VAL A 101 -22.05 4.43 -51.19
CA VAL A 101 -21.90 4.82 -49.77
C VAL A 101 -21.57 6.31 -49.72
N LEU A 102 -22.15 7.06 -48.77
CA LEU A 102 -21.79 8.47 -48.54
C LEU A 102 -20.26 8.56 -48.35
N PRO A 103 -19.57 9.55 -48.96
CA PRO A 103 -18.13 9.70 -48.78
C PRO A 103 -17.81 9.79 -47.30
N ALA A 104 -16.65 9.24 -46.90
CA ALA A 104 -16.20 9.31 -45.51
C ALA A 104 -16.27 10.77 -45.04
N PRO A 105 -16.95 11.07 -43.92
CA PRO A 105 -17.00 12.43 -43.40
C PRO A 105 -15.56 12.91 -43.14
N GLU A 106 -15.24 14.14 -43.57
CA GLU A 106 -13.89 14.68 -43.44
C GLU A 106 -13.37 14.53 -42.00
N THR A 107 -12.14 14.02 -41.89
CA THR A 107 -11.46 13.96 -40.59
C THR A 107 -11.16 15.38 -40.13
N VAL A 108 -11.33 15.64 -38.83
CA VAL A 108 -11.06 16.98 -38.26
C VAL A 108 -9.59 17.15 -37.85
N ILE A 109 -8.74 16.18 -38.19
CA ILE A 109 -7.30 16.15 -37.91
C ILE A 109 -6.55 15.56 -39.11
N ALA A 110 -5.22 15.69 -39.13
CA ALA A 110 -4.38 15.08 -40.17
C ALA A 110 -4.52 13.54 -40.21
N HIS A 111 -4.52 12.97 -41.42
CA HIS A 111 -4.63 11.52 -41.65
C HIS A 111 -3.39 10.78 -41.10
N PRO A 112 -3.54 9.85 -40.15
CA PRO A 112 -2.42 9.02 -39.71
C PRO A 112 -2.03 7.98 -40.76
N SER A 113 -0.74 7.68 -40.88
CA SER A 113 -0.19 6.74 -41.89
C SER A 113 -0.19 5.26 -41.48
N SER A 114 -0.49 4.95 -40.21
CA SER A 114 -0.51 3.57 -39.68
C SER A 114 -1.87 2.90 -39.81
N PHE A 115 -1.94 1.56 -39.66
CA PHE A 115 -3.20 0.80 -39.67
C PHE A 115 -4.16 1.18 -38.52
N SER A 116 -5.44 0.86 -38.70
CA SER A 116 -6.53 1.28 -37.81
C SER A 116 -6.66 0.43 -36.55
N PHE A 117 -6.59 -0.91 -36.66
CA PHE A 117 -6.87 -1.81 -35.54
C PHE A 117 -5.60 -2.38 -34.89
N PRO A 118 -5.48 -2.36 -33.55
CA PRO A 118 -6.27 -1.57 -32.60
C PRO A 118 -5.80 -0.10 -32.55
N SER A 119 -6.58 0.77 -31.91
CA SER A 119 -6.22 2.18 -31.73
C SER A 119 -5.10 2.34 -30.70
N GLY A 120 -3.94 2.82 -31.18
CA GLY A 120 -2.74 3.07 -30.35
C GLY A 120 -2.99 4.13 -29.29
N ASP A 121 -3.59 5.26 -29.66
CA ASP A 121 -3.92 6.35 -28.73
C ASP A 121 -4.89 5.90 -27.62
N ALA A 122 -5.88 5.07 -27.97
CA ALA A 122 -6.83 4.52 -27.01
C ALA A 122 -6.16 3.53 -26.05
N SER A 123 -5.27 2.67 -26.55
CA SER A 123 -4.52 1.71 -25.73
C SER A 123 -3.59 2.40 -24.74
N LEU A 124 -2.86 3.40 -25.21
CA LEU A 124 -1.95 4.21 -24.40
C LEU A 124 -2.72 4.93 -23.28
N ALA A 125 -3.81 5.62 -23.66
CA ALA A 125 -4.59 6.40 -22.71
C ALA A 125 -5.22 5.50 -21.64
N MET A 126 -5.80 4.36 -22.04
CA MET A 126 -6.42 3.45 -21.10
C MET A 126 -5.38 2.72 -20.23
N GLY A 127 -4.23 2.35 -20.78
CA GLY A 127 -3.12 1.77 -20.01
C GLY A 127 -2.62 2.69 -18.91
N ALA A 128 -2.36 3.96 -19.26
CA ALA A 128 -1.98 4.99 -18.30
C ALA A 128 -3.09 5.23 -17.26
N ALA A 129 -4.36 5.35 -17.69
CA ALA A 129 -5.50 5.60 -16.81
C ALA A 129 -5.70 4.49 -15.77
N VAL A 130 -5.69 3.22 -16.20
CA VAL A 130 -5.86 2.07 -15.30
C VAL A 130 -4.70 1.96 -14.31
N ALA A 131 -3.47 2.12 -14.78
CA ALA A 131 -2.30 2.09 -13.91
C ALA A 131 -2.31 3.26 -12.90
N PHE A 132 -2.71 4.47 -13.32
CA PHE A 132 -2.82 5.62 -12.44
C PHE A 132 -3.93 5.43 -11.39
N ALA A 133 -5.09 4.93 -11.81
CA ALA A 133 -6.20 4.58 -10.94
C ALA A 133 -5.86 3.48 -9.93
N TYR A 134 -4.93 2.59 -10.29
CA TYR A 134 -4.41 1.58 -9.38
C TYR A 134 -3.53 2.21 -8.30
N VAL A 135 -2.56 3.06 -8.67
CA VAL A 135 -1.57 3.64 -7.72
C VAL A 135 -2.09 4.84 -6.92
N SER A 136 -3.16 5.50 -7.39
CA SER A 136 -3.80 6.64 -6.73
C SER A 136 -5.34 6.51 -6.75
N PRO A 137 -5.93 5.67 -5.87
CA PRO A 137 -7.38 5.41 -5.83
C PRO A 137 -8.25 6.67 -5.67
N ARG A 138 -7.76 7.67 -4.93
CA ARG A 138 -8.42 8.98 -4.77
C ARG A 138 -8.81 9.63 -6.10
N TYR A 139 -8.04 9.39 -7.17
CA TYR A 139 -8.27 9.96 -8.50
C TYR A 139 -8.78 8.92 -9.53
N ARG A 140 -9.21 7.74 -9.07
CA ARG A 140 -9.63 6.62 -9.93
C ARG A 140 -10.73 7.01 -10.92
N VAL A 141 -11.81 7.60 -10.44
CA VAL A 141 -12.96 7.97 -11.29
C VAL A 141 -12.56 9.02 -12.33
N PRO A 142 -12.01 10.20 -11.98
CA PRO A 142 -11.69 11.21 -12.97
C PRO A 142 -10.63 10.76 -13.99
N VAL A 143 -9.61 9.99 -13.57
CA VAL A 143 -8.57 9.55 -14.50
C VAL A 143 -9.06 8.50 -15.50
N LEU A 144 -9.97 7.61 -15.08
CA LEU A 144 -10.60 6.63 -15.96
C LEU A 144 -11.54 7.30 -16.97
N LEU A 145 -12.33 8.29 -16.52
CA LEU A 145 -13.18 9.08 -17.41
C LEU A 145 -12.34 9.84 -18.44
N LEU A 146 -11.19 10.39 -18.04
CA LEU A 146 -10.25 11.05 -18.95
C LEU A 146 -9.68 10.08 -20.00
N GLY A 147 -9.27 8.87 -19.59
CA GLY A 147 -8.80 7.82 -20.50
C GLY A 147 -9.86 7.37 -21.51
N ILE A 148 -11.09 7.14 -21.04
CA ILE A 148 -12.23 6.79 -21.90
C ILE A 148 -12.54 7.93 -22.88
N SER A 149 -12.55 9.18 -22.42
CA SER A 149 -12.82 10.34 -23.28
C SER A 149 -11.76 10.50 -24.36
N ALA A 150 -10.48 10.35 -24.02
CA ALA A 150 -9.38 10.38 -24.99
C ALA A 150 -9.50 9.24 -26.03
N ALA A 151 -9.93 8.06 -25.61
CA ALA A 151 -10.16 6.92 -26.50
C ALA A 151 -11.33 7.17 -27.46
N LEU A 152 -12.49 7.61 -26.94
CA LEU A 152 -13.70 7.86 -27.75
C LEU A 152 -13.52 9.03 -28.71
N ALA A 153 -12.71 10.04 -28.35
CA ALA A 153 -12.38 11.15 -29.23
C ALA A 153 -11.81 10.70 -30.59
N ARG A 154 -11.16 9.52 -30.65
CA ARG A 154 -10.59 8.95 -31.88
C ARG A 154 -11.64 8.55 -32.92
N VAL A 155 -12.83 8.15 -32.48
CA VAL A 155 -13.98 7.90 -33.36
C VAL A 155 -14.56 9.23 -33.83
N VAL A 156 -14.73 10.18 -32.90
CA VAL A 156 -15.31 11.50 -33.18
C VAL A 156 -14.48 12.30 -34.18
N VAL A 157 -13.14 12.29 -34.10
CA VAL A 157 -12.28 12.98 -35.08
C VAL A 157 -12.19 12.24 -36.43
N GLY A 158 -12.74 11.02 -36.53
CA GLY A 158 -12.95 10.31 -37.78
C GLY A 158 -11.85 9.33 -38.18
N VAL A 159 -10.83 9.09 -37.35
CA VAL A 159 -9.63 8.33 -37.76
C VAL A 159 -9.66 6.84 -37.39
N HIS A 160 -10.61 6.41 -36.57
CA HIS A 160 -10.76 5.02 -36.12
C HIS A 160 -12.23 4.60 -36.09
N TYR A 161 -12.47 3.30 -36.34
CA TYR A 161 -13.77 2.69 -36.09
C TYR A 161 -13.99 2.43 -34.58
N PRO A 162 -15.24 2.34 -34.11
CA PRO A 162 -15.55 1.98 -32.72
C PRO A 162 -14.83 0.70 -32.23
N PHE A 163 -14.76 -0.37 -33.01
CA PHE A 163 -14.08 -1.60 -32.56
C PHE A 163 -12.56 -1.45 -32.49
N ASP A 164 -11.95 -0.54 -33.26
CA ASP A 164 -10.52 -0.22 -33.10
C ASP A 164 -10.25 0.40 -31.73
N VAL A 165 -11.15 1.28 -31.30
CA VAL A 165 -11.09 1.94 -29.99
C VAL A 165 -11.37 0.93 -28.87
N LEU A 166 -12.36 0.06 -29.00
CA LEU A 166 -12.61 -1.01 -28.03
C LEU A 166 -11.40 -1.95 -27.91
N GLY A 167 -10.81 -2.37 -29.03
CA GLY A 167 -9.59 -3.18 -29.03
C GLY A 167 -8.42 -2.49 -28.33
N GLY A 168 -8.23 -1.19 -28.59
CA GLY A 168 -7.24 -0.38 -27.89
C GLY A 168 -7.50 -0.31 -26.39
N ILE A 169 -8.73 0.00 -25.97
CA ILE A 169 -9.16 0.02 -24.56
C ILE A 169 -8.85 -1.31 -23.88
N THR A 170 -9.17 -2.45 -24.52
CA THR A 170 -8.88 -3.79 -23.97
C THR A 170 -7.39 -4.00 -23.75
N VAL A 171 -6.55 -3.70 -24.74
CA VAL A 171 -5.08 -3.79 -24.61
C VAL A 171 -4.58 -2.89 -23.47
N GLY A 172 -5.09 -1.66 -23.39
CA GLY A 172 -4.74 -0.72 -22.33
C GLY A 172 -5.13 -1.24 -20.94
N ILE A 173 -6.35 -1.75 -20.75
CA ILE A 173 -6.79 -2.33 -19.46
C ILE A 173 -5.86 -3.47 -19.03
N VAL A 174 -5.55 -4.40 -19.94
CA VAL A 174 -4.66 -5.53 -19.64
C VAL A 174 -3.27 -5.02 -19.21
N SER A 175 -2.68 -4.13 -20.00
CA SER A 175 -1.34 -3.56 -19.71
C SER A 175 -1.33 -2.81 -18.36
N GLY A 176 -2.37 -2.00 -18.10
CA GLY A 176 -2.54 -1.27 -16.84
C GLY A 176 -2.70 -2.15 -15.61
N LEU A 177 -3.31 -3.34 -15.75
CA LEU A 177 -3.43 -4.31 -14.67
C LEU A 177 -2.16 -5.17 -14.48
N LEU A 178 -1.37 -5.36 -15.53
CA LEU A 178 -0.12 -6.12 -15.48
C LEU A 178 1.05 -5.30 -14.94
N ALA A 179 1.12 -4.00 -15.24
CA ALA A 179 2.24 -3.15 -14.84
C ALA A 179 2.50 -3.14 -13.32
N PRO A 180 1.50 -3.03 -12.41
CA PRO A 180 1.76 -3.08 -10.97
C PRO A 180 2.38 -4.41 -10.53
N ARG A 181 2.00 -5.53 -11.18
CA ARG A 181 2.57 -6.85 -10.91
C ARG A 181 4.02 -6.94 -11.36
N ALA A 182 4.33 -6.40 -12.55
CA ALA A 182 5.71 -6.32 -13.04
C ALA A 182 6.58 -5.46 -12.12
N ILE A 183 6.10 -4.29 -11.69
CA ILE A 183 6.81 -3.43 -10.74
C ILE A 183 6.96 -4.11 -9.36
N ALA A 184 5.97 -4.87 -8.90
CA ALA A 184 6.10 -5.66 -7.67
C ALA A 184 7.24 -6.69 -7.76
N LEU A 185 7.37 -7.39 -8.89
CA LEU A 185 8.50 -8.32 -9.10
C LEU A 185 9.86 -7.62 -9.05
N LEU A 186 9.96 -6.40 -9.60
CA LEU A 186 11.19 -5.60 -9.49
C LEU A 186 11.46 -5.16 -8.05
N ARG A 187 10.45 -4.67 -7.33
CA ARG A 187 10.57 -4.25 -5.92
C ARG A 187 11.03 -5.40 -5.02
N ARG A 188 10.58 -6.63 -5.27
CA ARG A 188 11.04 -7.83 -4.55
C ARG A 188 12.52 -8.12 -4.70
N ARG A 189 13.19 -7.59 -5.73
CA ARG A 189 14.64 -7.74 -5.97
C ARG A 189 15.48 -6.64 -5.32
N LEU A 190 14.86 -5.55 -4.88
CA LEU A 190 15.56 -4.47 -4.19
C LEU A 190 16.01 -4.92 -2.79
N ARG A 191 17.02 -4.24 -2.25
CA ARG A 191 17.48 -4.49 -0.88
C ARG A 191 16.53 -3.88 0.14
N TRP A 192 16.06 -4.67 1.10
CA TRP A 192 15.15 -4.22 2.17
C TRP A 192 15.70 -4.60 3.53
N ARG A 193 15.52 -3.72 4.53
CA ARG A 193 15.81 -3.98 5.94
C ARG A 193 14.49 -4.28 6.63
N ALA A 194 14.27 -5.52 7.04
CA ALA A 194 13.02 -5.95 7.66
C ALA A 194 13.18 -6.04 9.19
N PHE A 195 12.47 -5.17 9.90
CA PHE A 195 12.42 -5.12 11.35
C PHE A 195 11.23 -5.95 11.81
N VAL A 196 11.52 -7.14 12.32
CA VAL A 196 10.51 -8.12 12.74
C VAL A 196 10.24 -7.92 14.23
N ILE A 197 9.07 -7.42 14.56
CA ILE A 197 8.67 -7.05 15.92
C ILE A 197 7.70 -8.11 16.44
N PRO A 198 8.14 -9.04 17.29
CA PRO A 198 7.23 -9.92 18.00
C PRO A 198 6.46 -9.11 19.06
N HIS A 199 5.15 -9.31 19.08
CA HIS A 199 4.27 -8.65 20.03
C HIS A 199 3.04 -9.51 20.32
N THR A 200 2.24 -9.04 21.26
CA THR A 200 0.83 -9.43 21.40
C THR A 200 0.02 -8.17 21.51
N HIS A 201 -1.19 -8.16 20.95
CA HIS A 201 -2.22 -7.21 21.35
C HIS A 201 -3.04 -7.86 22.46
N TRP A 202 -3.24 -7.20 23.59
CA TRP A 202 -3.89 -7.79 24.75
C TRP A 202 -5.02 -6.92 25.27
N ASP A 203 -6.21 -7.08 24.69
CA ASP A 203 -7.42 -6.52 25.29
C ASP A 203 -7.59 -7.09 26.70
N ARG A 204 -7.64 -6.20 27.68
CA ARG A 204 -7.78 -6.58 29.08
C ARG A 204 -9.12 -7.25 29.37
N GLU A 205 -10.15 -6.83 28.65
CA GLU A 205 -11.50 -7.41 28.63
C GLU A 205 -12.20 -7.05 27.31
N TRP A 206 -12.99 -7.99 26.76
CA TRP A 206 -13.66 -7.81 25.46
C TRP A 206 -14.88 -8.74 25.35
N TYR A 207 -14.82 -9.80 24.54
CA TYR A 207 -15.89 -10.81 24.44
C TYR A 207 -15.90 -11.81 25.61
N GLU A 208 -14.83 -11.84 26.41
CA GLU A 208 -14.74 -12.60 27.65
C GLU A 208 -14.50 -11.65 28.84
N ARG A 209 -14.91 -12.08 30.04
CA ARG A 209 -14.74 -11.32 31.28
C ARG A 209 -13.26 -11.19 31.63
N PHE A 210 -12.92 -10.10 32.33
CA PHE A 210 -11.56 -9.82 32.81
C PHE A 210 -10.82 -11.03 33.38
N GLU A 211 -11.40 -11.75 34.35
CA GLU A 211 -10.71 -12.91 34.97
C GLU A 211 -10.48 -14.08 34.00
N GLY A 212 -11.33 -14.23 32.97
CA GLY A 212 -11.11 -15.22 31.91
C GLY A 212 -9.89 -14.88 31.06
N TYR A 213 -9.74 -13.62 30.66
CA TYR A 213 -8.51 -13.16 30.00
C TYR A 213 -7.30 -13.21 30.93
N ARG A 214 -7.46 -12.84 32.20
CA ARG A 214 -6.37 -12.90 33.18
C ARG A 214 -5.83 -14.31 33.37
N ALA A 215 -6.71 -15.31 33.38
CA ALA A 215 -6.32 -16.72 33.45
C ALA A 215 -5.50 -17.19 32.23
N ARG A 216 -5.62 -16.51 31.07
CA ARG A 216 -4.79 -16.74 29.87
C ARG A 216 -3.50 -15.90 29.90
N LEU A 217 -3.60 -14.66 30.39
CA LEU A 217 -2.51 -13.69 30.47
C LEU A 217 -1.37 -14.21 31.35
N VAL A 218 -1.69 -14.63 32.58
CA VAL A 218 -0.68 -15.04 33.56
C VAL A 218 0.24 -16.16 33.02
N PRO A 219 -0.28 -17.28 32.51
CA PRO A 219 0.59 -18.33 31.97
C PRO A 219 1.26 -17.91 30.66
N MET A 220 0.65 -17.06 29.82
CA MET A 220 1.30 -16.52 28.62
C MET A 220 2.53 -15.68 28.98
N VAL A 221 2.41 -14.75 29.93
CA VAL A 221 3.53 -13.92 30.39
C VAL A 221 4.61 -14.79 31.00
N SER A 222 4.29 -15.78 31.86
CA SER A 222 5.32 -16.71 32.36
C SER A 222 6.06 -17.44 31.24
N ARG A 223 5.35 -17.95 30.21
CA ARG A 223 5.98 -18.57 29.02
C ARG A 223 6.86 -17.58 28.23
N LEU A 224 6.42 -16.33 28.10
CA LEU A 224 7.19 -15.26 27.46
C LEU A 224 8.50 -14.99 28.21
N LEU A 225 8.44 -14.87 29.54
CA LEU A 225 9.63 -14.66 30.37
C LEU A 225 10.61 -15.84 30.22
N ASP A 226 10.12 -17.08 30.28
CA ASP A 226 10.93 -18.29 30.06
C ASP A 226 11.59 -18.29 28.67
N LEU A 227 10.83 -17.92 27.64
CA LEU A 227 11.33 -17.86 26.26
C LEU A 227 12.44 -16.82 26.13
N LEU A 228 12.20 -15.61 26.62
CA LEU A 228 13.20 -14.55 26.58
C LEU A 228 14.45 -14.99 27.36
N GLU A 229 14.34 -15.47 28.58
CA GLU A 229 15.52 -15.88 29.35
C GLU A 229 16.33 -17.01 28.70
N ARG A 230 15.66 -17.99 28.08
CA ARG A 230 16.31 -19.20 27.54
C ARG A 230 16.88 -19.02 26.14
N ASP A 231 16.23 -18.25 25.28
CA ASP A 231 16.59 -18.13 23.86
C ASP A 231 17.23 -16.77 23.57
N PRO A 232 18.56 -16.68 23.40
CA PRO A 232 19.23 -15.42 23.09
C PRO A 232 18.93 -14.91 21.67
N ASP A 233 18.51 -15.77 20.74
CA ASP A 233 18.15 -15.37 19.39
C ASP A 233 16.76 -14.72 19.33
N PHE A 234 15.90 -15.00 20.32
CA PHE A 234 14.66 -14.24 20.55
C PHE A 234 14.98 -12.91 21.27
N ARG A 235 15.50 -11.96 20.50
CA ARG A 235 16.15 -10.76 21.03
C ARG A 235 15.26 -9.87 21.90
N SER A 236 14.02 -9.62 21.47
CA SER A 236 13.12 -8.64 22.09
C SER A 236 11.66 -9.01 21.91
N PHE A 237 10.78 -8.48 22.76
CA PHE A 237 9.32 -8.56 22.64
C PHE A 237 8.65 -7.24 23.01
N THR A 238 7.69 -6.77 22.21
CA THR A 238 6.88 -5.59 22.49
C THR A 238 5.56 -6.01 23.15
N PHE A 239 5.37 -5.64 24.41
CA PHE A 239 4.16 -5.97 25.16
C PHE A 239 3.12 -4.86 25.03
N ASP A 240 2.53 -4.78 23.84
CA ASP A 240 1.34 -3.98 23.50
C ASP A 240 1.37 -2.46 23.82
N GLY A 241 2.50 -1.92 24.27
CA GLY A 241 2.58 -0.50 24.64
C GLY A 241 1.88 -0.13 25.96
N GLN A 242 1.36 -1.11 26.72
CA GLN A 242 0.66 -0.90 28.00
C GLN A 242 1.42 -1.55 29.17
N THR A 243 1.18 -1.08 30.39
CA THR A 243 1.80 -1.63 31.61
C THR A 243 0.82 -2.39 32.50
N ILE A 244 -0.48 -2.12 32.40
CA ILE A 244 -1.49 -2.71 33.29
C ILE A 244 -1.55 -4.23 33.20
N ALA A 245 -1.39 -4.81 32.01
CA ALA A 245 -1.40 -6.26 31.83
C ALA A 245 -0.18 -6.94 32.51
N ILE A 246 0.97 -6.25 32.56
CA ILE A 246 2.12 -6.71 33.33
C ILE A 246 1.83 -6.62 34.84
N GLN A 247 1.15 -5.56 35.31
CA GLN A 247 0.72 -5.48 36.70
C GLN A 247 -0.27 -6.60 37.06
N ASP A 248 -1.23 -6.89 36.17
CA ASP A 248 -2.21 -7.97 36.34
C ASP A 248 -1.54 -9.34 36.49
N HIS A 249 -0.45 -9.57 35.74
CA HIS A 249 0.41 -10.74 35.90
C HIS A 249 1.10 -10.76 37.26
N LEU A 250 1.78 -9.67 37.63
CA LEU A 250 2.57 -9.59 38.85
C LEU A 250 1.74 -9.64 40.14
N GLU A 251 0.47 -9.26 40.12
CA GLU A 251 -0.42 -9.46 41.28
C GLU A 251 -0.70 -10.96 41.50
N LYS A 252 -0.73 -11.79 40.45
CA LYS A 252 -0.90 -13.25 40.58
C LYS A 252 0.42 -14.01 40.73
N ARG A 253 1.51 -13.47 40.17
CA ARG A 253 2.87 -14.02 40.24
C ARG A 253 3.89 -12.97 40.67
N PRO A 254 3.84 -12.49 41.93
CA PRO A 254 4.77 -11.47 42.42
C PRO A 254 6.24 -11.91 42.34
N GLU A 255 6.51 -13.21 42.36
CA GLU A 255 7.84 -13.79 42.19
C GLU A 255 8.47 -13.54 40.81
N ASP A 256 7.66 -13.25 39.78
CA ASP A 256 8.17 -12.93 38.43
C ASP A 256 8.66 -11.47 38.33
N ARG A 257 8.45 -10.63 39.35
CA ARG A 257 8.85 -9.20 39.32
C ARG A 257 10.34 -8.99 39.00
N PRO A 258 11.30 -9.67 39.67
CA PRO A 258 12.71 -9.50 39.35
C PRO A 258 13.07 -9.91 37.91
N ARG A 259 12.34 -10.90 37.35
CA ARG A 259 12.53 -11.39 35.97
C ARG A 259 12.07 -10.36 34.95
N VAL A 260 10.87 -9.81 35.14
CA VAL A 260 10.34 -8.69 34.34
C VAL A 260 11.32 -7.52 34.38
N GLU A 261 11.74 -7.12 35.57
CA GLU A 261 12.68 -6.01 35.75
C GLU A 261 14.01 -6.23 35.02
N ALA A 262 14.58 -7.43 35.11
CA ALA A 262 15.83 -7.78 34.44
C ALA A 262 15.67 -7.70 32.90
N LEU A 263 14.58 -8.24 32.35
CA LEU A 263 14.32 -8.24 30.91
C LEU A 263 13.98 -6.85 30.36
N VAL A 264 13.29 -6.01 31.13
CA VAL A 264 13.02 -4.61 30.75
C VAL A 264 14.32 -3.81 30.73
N ARG A 265 15.17 -3.93 31.75
CA ARG A 265 16.48 -3.25 31.80
C ARG A 265 17.44 -3.74 30.72
N ALA A 266 17.38 -5.02 30.38
CA ALA A 266 18.16 -5.62 29.29
C ALA A 266 17.60 -5.29 27.89
N GLU A 267 16.53 -4.50 27.78
CA GLU A 267 15.86 -4.14 26.52
C GLU A 267 15.40 -5.37 25.72
N ARG A 268 14.96 -6.42 26.43
CA ARG A 268 14.39 -7.64 25.86
C ARG A 268 12.87 -7.70 25.99
N LEU A 269 12.31 -6.98 26.95
CA LEU A 269 10.87 -6.80 27.10
C LEU A 269 10.55 -5.29 27.09
N PHE A 270 9.75 -4.84 26.12
CA PHE A 270 9.34 -3.45 25.98
C PHE A 270 7.91 -3.27 26.47
N ILE A 271 7.71 -2.40 27.46
CA ILE A 271 6.42 -2.10 28.09
C ILE A 271 6.15 -0.59 28.05
N GLY A 272 4.87 -0.21 28.16
CA GLY A 272 4.48 1.20 28.11
C GLY A 272 4.70 1.84 26.73
N PRO A 273 4.46 3.16 26.59
CA PRO A 273 4.40 4.13 27.68
C PRO A 273 3.03 4.30 28.33
N TRP A 274 1.99 3.67 27.78
CA TRP A 274 0.63 3.79 28.30
C TRP A 274 0.45 2.92 29.54
N HIS A 275 -0.45 3.31 30.43
CA HIS A 275 -0.92 2.41 31.47
C HIS A 275 -1.86 1.36 30.87
N VAL A 276 -2.88 1.83 30.15
CA VAL A 276 -3.87 1.05 29.39
C VAL A 276 -3.88 1.51 27.93
N LEU A 277 -4.29 0.64 27.01
CA LEU A 277 -4.67 1.09 25.67
C LEU A 277 -6.12 1.57 25.69
N ALA A 278 -6.30 2.88 25.86
CA ALA A 278 -7.62 3.51 25.86
C ALA A 278 -8.10 3.82 24.43
N ASP A 279 -9.42 3.86 24.25
CA ASP A 279 -10.00 4.61 23.14
C ASP A 279 -9.69 6.10 23.36
N LEU A 280 -8.93 6.68 22.45
CA LEU A 280 -8.39 8.02 22.62
C LEU A 280 -9.44 9.13 22.36
N LEU A 281 -10.59 8.82 21.76
CA LEU A 281 -11.66 9.77 21.47
C LEU A 281 -12.79 9.73 22.52
N LEU A 282 -12.96 8.61 23.22
CA LEU A 282 -14.03 8.45 24.22
C LEU A 282 -13.66 8.90 25.63
N VAL A 283 -12.37 9.05 25.93
CA VAL A 283 -11.90 9.49 27.25
C VAL A 283 -11.59 10.99 27.28
N SER A 284 -11.63 11.58 28.48
CA SER A 284 -11.26 12.99 28.63
C SER A 284 -9.78 13.22 28.29
N GLY A 285 -9.42 14.42 27.83
CA GLY A 285 -8.01 14.78 27.58
C GLY A 285 -7.13 14.60 28.82
N GLU A 286 -7.65 14.91 30.01
CA GLU A 286 -6.95 14.68 31.29
C GLU A 286 -6.69 13.18 31.51
N SER A 287 -7.65 12.30 31.17
CA SER A 287 -7.46 10.85 31.26
C SER A 287 -6.33 10.35 30.36
N ILE A 288 -6.13 10.93 29.17
CA ILE A 288 -4.99 10.60 28.29
C ILE A 288 -3.66 10.98 28.97
N ILE A 289 -3.60 12.17 29.57
CA ILE A 289 -2.42 12.64 30.31
C ILE A 289 -2.13 11.72 31.50
N ARG A 290 -3.16 11.35 32.28
CA ARG A 290 -3.00 10.42 33.42
C ARG A 290 -2.58 9.03 32.98
N ASN A 291 -3.10 8.55 31.85
CA ASN A 291 -2.73 7.27 31.28
C ASN A 291 -1.23 7.20 30.97
N LEU A 292 -0.65 8.27 30.39
CA LEU A 292 0.79 8.37 30.19
C LEU A 292 1.56 8.50 31.51
N GLN A 293 1.14 9.37 32.42
CA GLN A 293 1.82 9.53 33.72
C GLN A 293 1.95 8.20 34.47
N GLU A 294 0.85 7.46 34.52
CA GLU A 294 0.76 6.19 35.22
C GLU A 294 1.56 5.08 34.53
N GLY A 295 1.50 5.03 33.20
CA GLY A 295 2.28 4.07 32.41
C GLY A 295 3.78 4.31 32.55
N LEU A 296 4.22 5.57 32.47
CA LEU A 296 5.63 5.95 32.66
C LEU A 296 6.12 5.66 34.07
N ARG A 297 5.31 5.94 35.10
CA ARG A 297 5.64 5.62 36.49
C ARG A 297 5.85 4.12 36.69
N THR A 298 4.87 3.32 36.27
CA THR A 298 4.95 1.86 36.38
C THR A 298 6.12 1.27 35.61
N ALA A 299 6.31 1.71 34.37
CA ALA A 299 7.41 1.21 33.55
C ALA A 299 8.77 1.62 34.13
N GLY A 300 8.88 2.82 34.73
CA GLY A 300 10.06 3.27 35.46
C GLY A 300 10.37 2.42 36.69
N GLU A 301 9.36 2.06 37.48
CA GLU A 301 9.49 1.13 38.62
C GLU A 301 9.97 -0.26 38.18
N LEU A 302 9.55 -0.71 37.00
CA LEU A 302 9.96 -1.98 36.40
C LEU A 302 11.27 -1.88 35.58
N GLY A 303 11.88 -0.70 35.47
CA GLY A 303 13.15 -0.49 34.79
C GLY A 303 13.15 0.71 33.86
N ARG A 304 12.33 0.68 32.81
CA ARG A 304 12.13 1.81 31.89
C ARG A 304 10.86 1.66 31.05
N ALA A 305 10.34 2.79 30.57
CA ALA A 305 9.33 2.81 29.50
C ALA A 305 9.96 2.63 28.12
N SER A 306 9.21 2.02 27.19
CA SER A 306 9.49 2.09 25.74
C SER A 306 9.65 3.54 25.29
N ARG A 307 10.62 3.82 24.41
CA ARG A 307 10.85 5.16 23.83
C ARG A 307 9.94 5.47 22.64
N VAL A 308 9.13 4.51 22.22
CA VAL A 308 8.13 4.67 21.14
C VAL A 308 6.75 4.57 21.74
N ALA A 309 5.92 5.59 21.48
CA ALA A 309 4.51 5.53 21.81
C ALA A 309 3.80 4.64 20.79
N TYR A 310 3.36 3.46 21.22
CA TYR A 310 2.72 2.45 20.38
C TYR A 310 1.28 2.24 20.83
N VAL A 311 0.35 2.21 19.89
CA VAL A 311 -1.03 1.79 20.13
C VAL A 311 -1.45 0.92 18.96
N ALA A 312 -1.83 -0.33 19.24
CA ALA A 312 -2.20 -1.29 18.20
C ALA A 312 -3.54 -0.92 17.55
N ASP A 313 -4.63 -0.79 18.33
CA ASP A 313 -6.00 -0.77 17.80
C ASP A 313 -6.90 0.41 18.23
N PRO A 314 -6.44 1.68 18.26
CA PRO A 314 -7.32 2.77 18.67
C PRO A 314 -8.36 3.11 17.58
N PHE A 315 -9.61 3.34 17.97
CA PHE A 315 -10.69 3.77 17.05
C PHE A 315 -10.68 5.28 16.78
N GLY A 316 -9.52 5.79 16.39
CA GLY A 316 -9.30 7.19 16.08
C GLY A 316 -8.29 7.84 17.02
N HIS A 317 -7.80 9.00 16.59
CA HIS A 317 -6.70 9.69 17.22
C HIS A 317 -7.02 11.18 17.37
N PRO A 318 -6.91 11.77 18.57
CA PRO A 318 -7.12 13.20 18.73
C PRO A 318 -6.03 13.97 17.99
N ALA A 319 -6.39 15.04 17.27
CA ALA A 319 -5.43 15.89 16.56
C ALA A 319 -4.34 16.49 17.48
N GLN A 320 -4.64 16.64 18.78
CA GLN A 320 -3.70 17.14 19.79
C GLN A 320 -2.65 16.12 20.25
N LEU A 321 -2.75 14.84 19.84
CA LEU A 321 -1.86 13.79 20.34
C LEU A 321 -0.37 14.08 20.10
N PRO A 322 0.08 14.66 18.96
CA PRO A 322 1.46 15.11 18.80
C PRO A 322 1.91 16.08 19.88
N GLN A 323 1.08 17.06 20.26
CA GLN A 323 1.38 18.01 21.34
C GLN A 323 1.57 17.27 22.68
N VAL A 324 0.64 16.38 23.01
CA VAL A 324 0.68 15.61 24.26
C VAL A 324 1.94 14.74 24.30
N LEU A 325 2.20 13.95 23.25
CA LEU A 325 3.37 13.08 23.18
C LEU A 325 4.68 13.87 23.32
N ARG A 326 4.80 15.01 22.65
CA ARG A 326 5.98 15.88 22.76
C ARG A 326 6.18 16.43 24.17
N ALA A 327 5.12 16.80 24.86
CA ALA A 327 5.19 17.25 26.26
C ALA A 327 5.72 16.15 27.21
N PHE A 328 5.51 14.87 26.89
CA PHE A 328 6.04 13.72 27.61
C PHE A 328 7.39 13.21 27.07
N GLY A 329 8.02 13.93 26.14
CA GLY A 329 9.33 13.59 25.57
C GLY A 329 9.29 12.52 24.47
N TYR A 330 8.09 12.14 23.98
CA TYR A 330 7.94 11.20 22.87
C TYR A 330 7.98 11.94 21.54
N ASP A 331 8.84 11.47 20.64
CA ASP A 331 8.99 12.02 19.29
C ASP A 331 8.51 11.06 18.19
N THR A 332 8.10 9.85 18.57
CA THR A 332 7.73 8.78 17.65
C THR A 332 6.43 8.11 18.09
N TYR A 333 5.51 7.96 17.13
CA TYR A 333 4.21 7.33 17.30
C TYR A 333 3.99 6.22 16.28
N VAL A 334 3.55 5.05 16.72
CA VAL A 334 3.28 3.89 15.85
C VAL A 334 1.85 3.41 16.08
N PHE A 335 1.09 3.23 15.00
CA PHE A 335 -0.35 2.98 15.08
C PHE A 335 -0.90 2.25 13.85
N ALA A 336 -2.07 1.60 13.95
CA ALA A 336 -2.62 0.80 12.85
C ALA A 336 -3.84 1.39 12.12
N ARG A 337 -4.62 2.29 12.73
CA ARG A 337 -5.90 2.77 12.18
C ARG A 337 -5.87 4.23 11.78
N GLY A 338 -6.79 4.67 10.91
CA GLY A 338 -7.02 6.10 10.63
C GLY A 338 -6.50 6.62 9.28
N MET A 339 -5.67 5.87 8.55
CA MET A 339 -5.02 6.42 7.34
C MET A 339 -5.84 6.35 6.04
N GLY A 340 -6.90 5.54 5.94
CA GLY A 340 -7.75 5.43 4.74
C GLY A 340 -6.98 5.46 3.40
N ASP A 341 -7.51 6.20 2.42
CA ASP A 341 -6.83 6.48 1.14
C ASP A 341 -5.61 7.41 1.30
N GLU A 342 -5.54 8.19 2.38
CA GLU A 342 -4.44 9.13 2.63
C GLU A 342 -3.11 8.40 2.84
N GLY A 343 -3.14 7.22 3.48
CA GLY A 343 -1.99 6.32 3.63
C GLY A 343 -1.38 5.93 2.29
N GLU A 344 -2.19 5.77 1.24
CA GLU A 344 -1.69 5.54 -0.11
C GLU A 344 -0.96 6.75 -0.69
N SER A 345 -1.24 7.97 -0.21
CA SER A 345 -0.65 9.21 -0.69
C SER A 345 0.59 9.63 0.10
N VAL A 346 0.61 9.42 1.42
CA VAL A 346 1.76 9.79 2.27
C VAL A 346 2.74 8.65 2.56
N GLY A 347 2.30 7.39 2.44
CA GLY A 347 3.15 6.22 2.69
C GLY A 347 3.05 5.73 4.14
N SER A 348 3.96 4.84 4.53
CA SER A 348 3.97 4.25 5.87
C SER A 348 4.60 5.15 6.93
N GLU A 349 5.47 6.10 6.55
CA GLU A 349 6.12 7.02 7.49
C GLU A 349 5.94 8.48 7.09
N PHE A 350 5.54 9.34 8.03
CA PHE A 350 5.31 10.77 7.79
C PHE A 350 5.42 11.57 9.09
N TRP A 351 5.51 12.89 8.98
CA TRP A 351 5.33 13.78 10.13
C TRP A 351 3.84 13.89 10.44
N TRP A 352 3.44 13.68 11.69
CA TRP A 352 2.11 14.05 12.14
C TRP A 352 2.20 15.32 12.97
N GLU A 353 1.51 16.37 12.52
CA GLU A 353 1.50 17.70 13.11
C GLU A 353 0.15 17.97 13.78
N GLY A 354 0.20 18.30 15.07
CA GLY A 354 -0.99 18.71 15.83
C GLY A 354 -1.33 20.20 15.62
N PRO A 355 -2.51 20.65 16.04
CA PRO A 355 -2.93 22.05 15.95
C PRO A 355 -1.97 23.06 16.60
N SER A 356 -1.16 22.63 17.58
CA SER A 356 -0.12 23.45 18.20
C SER A 356 1.10 23.71 17.32
N GLY A 357 1.25 22.97 16.22
CA GLY A 357 2.47 22.93 15.39
C GLY A 357 3.51 21.92 15.87
N ASP A 358 3.30 21.25 17.01
CA ASP A 358 4.14 20.15 17.47
C ASP A 358 4.05 18.97 16.51
N ARG A 359 5.19 18.31 16.30
CA ARG A 359 5.31 17.19 15.37
C ARG A 359 5.89 15.95 16.03
N VAL A 360 5.35 14.79 15.66
CA VAL A 360 5.95 13.48 15.93
C VAL A 360 6.20 12.74 14.63
N ARG A 361 7.21 11.87 14.64
CA ARG A 361 7.46 10.90 13.57
C ARG A 361 6.42 9.80 13.70
N ALA A 362 5.56 9.68 12.71
CA ALA A 362 4.48 8.71 12.71
C ALA A 362 4.84 7.54 11.78
N ALA A 363 4.60 6.31 12.24
CA ALA A 363 4.61 5.14 11.36
C ALA A 363 3.29 4.37 11.45
N HIS A 364 2.65 4.25 10.30
CA HIS A 364 1.41 3.51 10.13
C HIS A 364 1.70 2.03 9.84
N LEU A 365 1.04 1.14 10.59
CA LEU A 365 1.11 -0.31 10.41
C LEU A 365 0.27 -0.72 9.20
N VAL A 366 0.88 -0.66 8.02
CA VAL A 366 0.28 -1.14 6.77
C VAL A 366 -0.07 -2.63 6.90
N ASP A 367 -1.29 -2.99 6.50
CA ASP A 367 -1.91 -4.31 6.74
C ASP A 367 -2.05 -4.68 8.22
N HIS A 368 -2.22 -3.68 9.09
CA HIS A 368 -2.46 -3.83 10.52
C HIS A 368 -1.26 -4.37 11.31
N TYR A 369 -1.45 -4.56 12.63
CA TYR A 369 -0.43 -5.10 13.53
C TYR A 369 -0.19 -6.61 13.39
N SER A 370 -0.86 -7.30 12.46
CA SER A 370 -0.68 -8.74 12.22
C SER A 370 -0.06 -9.00 10.84
N ASN A 371 0.51 -7.96 10.21
CA ASN A 371 0.95 -7.97 8.81
C ASN A 371 2.02 -9.03 8.48
N ALA A 372 2.80 -9.48 9.47
CA ALA A 372 3.84 -10.48 9.33
C ALA A 372 3.60 -11.75 10.16
N LEU A 373 2.46 -11.86 10.86
CA LEU A 373 2.04 -13.07 11.57
C LEU A 373 2.16 -14.35 10.71
N PRO A 374 1.82 -14.36 9.41
CA PRO A 374 1.95 -15.57 8.59
C PRO A 374 3.39 -16.11 8.42
N LEU A 375 4.42 -15.38 8.88
CA LEU A 375 5.81 -15.87 8.95
C LEU A 375 6.01 -16.92 10.02
N VAL A 376 5.18 -16.94 11.05
CA VAL A 376 5.16 -17.99 12.06
C VAL A 376 4.00 -18.94 11.73
N GLY A 377 4.29 -20.23 11.75
CA GLY A 377 3.36 -21.30 11.41
C GLY A 377 3.20 -22.25 12.60
N PRO A 378 2.59 -23.43 12.38
CA PRO A 378 2.50 -24.45 13.41
C PRO A 378 3.88 -24.80 14.00
N ALA A 379 3.94 -25.09 15.29
CA ALA A 379 5.19 -25.40 15.99
C ALA A 379 5.83 -26.73 15.56
N ASP A 380 5.06 -27.63 14.95
CA ASP A 380 5.44 -28.95 14.47
C ASP A 380 5.65 -29.00 12.94
N GLU A 381 5.50 -27.88 12.23
CA GLU A 381 5.72 -27.81 10.79
C GLU A 381 7.16 -28.23 10.42
N ASP A 382 7.30 -29.06 9.37
CA ASP A 382 8.59 -29.55 8.89
C ASP A 382 9.43 -28.46 8.20
N PRO A 383 10.77 -28.60 8.16
CA PRO A 383 11.65 -27.57 7.59
C PRO A 383 11.36 -27.21 6.12
N ALA A 384 10.92 -28.16 5.29
CA ALA A 384 10.62 -27.88 3.88
C ALA A 384 9.33 -27.08 3.73
N SER A 385 8.31 -27.40 4.52
CA SER A 385 7.06 -26.62 4.59
C SER A 385 7.30 -25.22 5.14
N LEU A 386 8.08 -25.08 6.22
CA LEU A 386 8.52 -23.79 6.76
C LEU A 386 9.18 -22.95 5.67
N ARG A 387 10.15 -23.52 4.93
CA ARG A 387 10.86 -22.83 3.85
C ARG A 387 9.92 -22.35 2.74
N ARG A 388 9.01 -23.21 2.27
CA ARG A 388 8.02 -22.85 1.25
C ARG A 388 7.08 -21.74 1.74
N ARG A 389 6.60 -21.85 2.97
CA ARG A 389 5.69 -20.89 3.58
C ARG A 389 6.37 -19.54 3.74
N VAL A 390 7.54 -19.48 4.36
CA VAL A 390 8.30 -18.24 4.54
C VAL A 390 8.58 -17.60 3.19
N ALA A 391 9.07 -18.33 2.18
CA ALA A 391 9.30 -17.77 0.85
C ALA A 391 8.02 -17.16 0.24
N ALA A 392 6.90 -17.89 0.28
CA ALA A 392 5.63 -17.44 -0.28
C ALA A 392 5.03 -16.25 0.50
N LYS A 393 5.10 -16.26 1.83
CA LYS A 393 4.54 -15.22 2.69
C LYS A 393 5.40 -13.96 2.67
N THR A 394 6.73 -14.07 2.71
CA THR A 394 7.61 -12.91 2.57
C THR A 394 7.39 -12.20 1.24
N ALA A 395 7.22 -12.93 0.12
CA ALA A 395 6.92 -12.31 -1.17
C ALA A 395 5.62 -11.48 -1.14
N ARG A 396 4.57 -11.99 -0.49
CA ARG A 396 3.29 -11.26 -0.32
C ARG A 396 3.42 -10.08 0.64
N ILE A 397 4.21 -10.21 1.71
CA ILE A 397 4.49 -9.11 2.64
C ILE A 397 5.21 -7.99 1.90
N LEU A 398 6.24 -8.31 1.11
CA LEU A 398 6.97 -7.32 0.31
C LEU A 398 6.05 -6.59 -0.67
N ASP A 399 5.17 -7.30 -1.39
CA ASP A 399 4.25 -6.66 -2.35
C ASP A 399 3.38 -5.57 -1.71
N ARG A 400 2.90 -5.86 -0.50
CA ARG A 400 2.00 -5.01 0.27
C ARG A 400 2.76 -3.85 0.91
N LEU A 401 3.77 -4.14 1.74
CA LEU A 401 4.49 -3.10 2.50
C LEU A 401 5.30 -2.15 1.61
N THR A 402 6.00 -2.67 0.59
CA THR A 402 6.87 -1.84 -0.26
C THR A 402 6.10 -0.84 -1.14
N ARG A 403 4.76 -0.89 -1.14
CA ARG A 403 3.90 0.09 -1.85
C ARG A 403 3.79 1.40 -1.07
N TYR A 404 3.97 1.31 0.25
CA TYR A 404 3.84 2.42 1.18
C TYR A 404 5.20 2.89 1.72
N ALA A 405 6.22 2.03 1.67
CA ALA A 405 7.56 2.32 2.18
C ALA A 405 8.19 3.56 1.52
N ASN A 406 8.43 4.61 2.30
CA ASN A 406 9.15 5.81 1.84
C ASN A 406 10.67 5.61 1.83
N GLY A 407 11.17 4.54 2.46
CA GLY A 407 12.57 4.15 2.56
C GLY A 407 12.82 2.69 2.17
N ASP A 408 13.87 2.11 2.75
CA ASP A 408 14.23 0.69 2.61
C ASP A 408 13.96 -0.12 3.90
N SER A 409 13.54 0.54 4.98
CA SER A 409 13.11 -0.07 6.24
C SER A 409 11.66 -0.52 6.14
N LEU A 410 11.38 -1.76 6.52
CA LEU A 410 10.04 -2.35 6.57
C LEU A 410 9.73 -2.77 8.01
N LEU A 411 8.53 -2.43 8.47
CA LEU A 411 8.02 -2.80 9.78
C LEU A 411 7.12 -4.04 9.68
N LEU A 412 7.58 -5.15 10.25
CA LEU A 412 6.92 -6.45 10.20
C LEU A 412 6.46 -6.83 11.61
N MET A 413 5.16 -6.78 11.86
CA MET A 413 4.57 -7.08 13.15
C MET A 413 4.16 -8.56 13.20
N VAL A 414 4.73 -9.30 14.16
CA VAL A 414 4.45 -10.73 14.38
C VAL A 414 3.73 -10.88 15.72
N GLY A 415 2.42 -10.81 15.65
CA GLY A 415 1.51 -10.87 16.78
C GLY A 415 0.08 -10.69 16.29
N ASP A 416 -0.86 -10.87 17.20
CA ASP A 416 -2.29 -10.64 16.99
C ASP A 416 -2.97 -10.50 18.36
N ASP A 417 -4.29 -10.47 18.38
CA ASP A 417 -5.10 -10.45 19.60
C ASP A 417 -4.89 -11.74 20.41
N HIS A 418 -4.47 -11.59 21.67
CA HIS A 418 -4.33 -12.64 22.69
C HIS A 418 -3.47 -13.84 22.28
N VAL A 419 -2.41 -13.62 21.51
CA VAL A 419 -1.49 -14.69 21.07
C VAL A 419 -0.28 -14.85 21.98
N ASP A 420 0.27 -16.06 22.01
CA ASP A 420 1.55 -16.34 22.64
C ASP A 420 2.74 -15.79 21.82
N ALA A 421 3.88 -15.62 22.48
CA ALA A 421 5.15 -15.41 21.79
C ALA A 421 5.57 -16.67 21.01
N TYR A 422 5.82 -16.49 19.71
CA TYR A 422 6.14 -17.60 18.80
C TYR A 422 7.61 -18.01 18.91
N ALA A 423 7.92 -19.03 19.71
CA ALA A 423 9.30 -19.53 19.92
C ALA A 423 10.06 -19.88 18.62
N ARG A 424 9.35 -20.21 17.53
CA ARG A 424 9.94 -20.51 16.21
C ARG A 424 10.38 -19.27 15.42
N LEU A 425 10.07 -18.06 15.89
CA LEU A 425 10.35 -16.82 15.15
C LEU A 425 11.82 -16.68 14.71
N PRO A 426 12.84 -16.97 15.55
CA PRO A 426 14.24 -16.90 15.10
C PRO A 426 14.54 -17.81 13.90
N GLU A 427 13.97 -19.01 13.88
CA GLU A 427 14.08 -19.95 12.76
C GLU A 427 13.44 -19.39 11.49
N ALA A 428 12.22 -18.84 11.60
CA ALA A 428 11.51 -18.24 10.46
C ALA A 428 12.28 -17.04 9.88
N VAL A 429 12.86 -16.19 10.74
CA VAL A 429 13.68 -15.03 10.32
C VAL A 429 14.98 -15.47 9.65
N ARG A 430 15.63 -16.53 10.15
CA ARG A 430 16.79 -17.13 9.48
C ARG A 430 16.44 -17.66 8.09
N VAL A 431 15.37 -18.45 7.99
CA VAL A 431 14.86 -18.99 6.71
C VAL A 431 14.50 -17.84 5.76
N MET A 432 13.92 -16.75 6.26
CA MET A 432 13.61 -15.57 5.44
C MET A 432 14.85 -14.98 4.77
N ARG A 433 15.97 -14.86 5.49
CA ARG A 433 17.25 -14.42 4.92
C ARG A 433 17.82 -15.41 3.91
N GLU A 434 17.64 -16.72 4.13
CA GLU A 434 18.12 -17.76 3.22
C GLU A 434 17.35 -17.79 1.89
N VAL A 435 16.02 -17.64 1.94
CA VAL A 435 15.17 -17.69 0.72
C VAL A 435 15.17 -16.37 -0.05
N LEU A 436 15.42 -15.25 0.63
CA LEU A 436 15.46 -13.91 0.04
C LEU A 436 16.69 -13.15 0.56
N PRO A 437 17.90 -13.41 0.00
CA PRO A 437 19.16 -12.81 0.46
C PRO A 437 19.22 -11.28 0.33
N ASN A 438 18.33 -10.69 -0.46
CA ASN A 438 18.19 -9.23 -0.58
C ASN A 438 17.38 -8.61 0.56
N VAL A 439 16.80 -9.41 1.47
CA VAL A 439 16.06 -8.92 2.64
C VAL A 439 16.89 -9.18 3.89
N ASP A 440 17.43 -8.10 4.45
CA ASP A 440 18.12 -8.10 5.74
C ASP A 440 17.08 -8.09 6.87
N ALA A 441 16.58 -9.30 7.20
CA ALA A 441 15.56 -9.50 8.23
C ALA A 441 16.19 -9.76 9.60
N ARG A 442 15.71 -9.06 10.63
CA ARG A 442 16.13 -9.28 12.03
C ARG A 442 14.98 -9.09 13.01
N ILE A 443 15.01 -9.86 14.10
CA ILE A 443 14.16 -9.59 15.27
C ILE A 443 14.67 -8.29 15.90
N ALA A 444 13.76 -7.34 16.09
CA ALA A 444 14.09 -5.98 16.53
C ALA A 444 13.00 -5.43 17.45
N SER A 445 13.27 -4.26 18.03
CA SER A 445 12.28 -3.45 18.75
C SER A 445 11.72 -2.33 17.87
N LEU A 446 10.57 -1.76 18.28
CA LEU A 446 10.04 -0.54 17.66
C LEU A 446 11.01 0.63 17.78
N GLU A 447 11.83 0.69 18.83
CA GLU A 447 12.85 1.73 19.00
C GLU A 447 13.94 1.63 17.93
N GLU A 448 14.41 0.42 17.62
CA GLU A 448 15.38 0.22 16.53
C GLU A 448 14.80 0.57 15.16
N TYR A 449 13.52 0.26 14.94
CA TYR A 449 12.83 0.69 13.73
C TYR A 449 12.71 2.21 13.66
N ALA A 450 12.38 2.88 14.77
CA ALA A 450 12.27 4.33 14.85
C ALA A 450 13.58 5.04 14.49
N THR A 451 14.74 4.48 14.87
CA THR A 451 16.05 5.00 14.46
C THR A 451 16.33 4.80 12.97
N ALA A 452 15.72 3.77 12.36
CA ALA A 452 15.93 3.41 10.97
C ALA A 452 14.89 4.00 10.00
N MET A 453 13.94 4.82 10.49
CA MET A 453 12.96 5.49 9.63
C MET A 453 13.65 6.36 8.57
N PRO A 454 13.11 6.43 7.35
CA PRO A 454 13.64 7.32 6.32
C PRO A 454 13.41 8.79 6.67
N PRO A 455 14.11 9.72 5.99
CA PRO A 455 13.74 11.13 6.02
C PRO A 455 12.28 11.33 5.61
N LEU A 456 11.51 11.97 6.49
CA LEU A 456 10.07 12.15 6.32
C LEU A 456 9.79 13.36 5.43
N GLN A 457 9.02 13.14 4.36
CA GLN A 457 8.72 14.17 3.34
C GLN A 457 7.31 14.74 3.45
N HIS A 458 6.38 13.95 3.99
CA HIS A 458 4.97 14.30 4.10
C HIS A 458 4.61 14.75 5.51
N VAL A 459 3.64 15.66 5.61
CA VAL A 459 3.05 16.12 6.86
C VAL A 459 1.56 15.85 6.80
N VAL A 460 1.06 15.05 7.73
CA VAL A 460 -0.37 14.83 7.99
C VAL A 460 -0.79 15.75 9.15
N ARG A 461 -1.97 16.35 9.04
CA ARG A 461 -2.52 17.30 10.02
C ARG A 461 -3.93 16.91 10.38
N GLY A 462 -4.27 17.06 11.66
CA GLY A 462 -5.61 16.77 12.16
C GLY A 462 -5.70 15.40 12.81
N GLU A 463 -6.95 14.93 12.92
CA GLU A 463 -7.33 13.64 13.52
C GLU A 463 -7.05 12.45 12.62
#